data_AF-A0A855X5Z5-F1
#
_entry.id   AF-A0A855X5Z5-F1
#
_cell.length_a   1.000
_cell.length_b   1.000
_cell.length_c   1.000
_cell.angle_alpha   90.00
_cell.angle_beta   90.00
_cell.angle_gamma   90.00
#
_symmetry.space_group_name_H-M   'P 1'
#
loop_
_entity.id
_entity.type
_entity.pdbx_description
1 polymer ?
#
loop_
_entity_poly.entity_id
_entity_poly.type
_entity_poly.pdbx_seq_one_letter_code
_entity_poly.pdbx_strand_id
1 'polypeptide(L)'
;GSRVARKDLKRLTKVYVEQFLEYCEPILADPETPPHILKVSEDKTSARLEFPPQDAEGFTVAITADLYGIVVHAGELEHVHFEEGLHITQDIENAFGYARDLLSPKMRLLERLAGSKVYWSGSEYFDGKVWRFEHWTGSLFFNYFGKRTSHLKMNRQLPARIDPL
;
A
#
# COMPACT_ATOMS: atom_id res chain seq x y z
N GLY A 1 24.34 -7.98 -25.70
CA GLY A 1 23.66 -8.34 -24.44
C GLY A 1 22.69 -7.29 -23.91
N SER A 2 23.09 -6.02 -23.71
CA SER A 2 22.32 -5.08 -22.85
C SER A 2 21.09 -4.38 -23.46
N ARG A 3 20.97 -4.26 -24.79
CA ARG A 3 19.79 -3.62 -25.42
C ARG A 3 18.54 -4.51 -25.44
N VAL A 4 18.72 -5.82 -25.50
CA VAL A 4 17.62 -6.80 -25.55
C VAL A 4 16.97 -6.91 -24.17
N ALA A 5 17.77 -7.13 -23.12
CA ALA A 5 17.29 -7.19 -21.73
C ALA A 5 16.52 -5.93 -21.28
N ARG A 6 16.95 -4.74 -21.70
CA ARG A 6 16.24 -3.49 -21.39
C ARG A 6 14.89 -3.38 -22.10
N LYS A 7 14.78 -3.91 -23.33
CA LYS A 7 13.52 -3.88 -24.10
C LYS A 7 12.51 -4.86 -23.53
N ASP A 8 12.97 -6.03 -23.11
CA ASP A 8 12.13 -7.06 -22.49
C ASP A 8 11.64 -6.62 -21.11
N LEU A 9 12.51 -6.00 -20.30
CA LEU A 9 12.11 -5.40 -19.02
C LEU A 9 11.06 -4.30 -19.21
N LYS A 10 11.30 -3.35 -20.13
CA LYS A 10 10.32 -2.28 -20.42
C LYS A 10 8.97 -2.83 -20.89
N ARG A 11 8.98 -3.95 -21.61
CA ARG A 11 7.76 -4.63 -22.07
C ARG A 11 7.01 -5.27 -20.91
N LEU A 12 7.72 -5.99 -20.03
CA LEU A 12 7.12 -6.61 -18.84
C LEU A 12 6.53 -5.56 -17.89
N THR A 13 7.25 -4.46 -17.65
CA THR A 13 6.73 -3.35 -16.83
C THR A 13 5.42 -2.81 -17.35
N LYS A 14 5.29 -2.63 -18.68
CA LYS A 14 4.04 -2.15 -19.28
C LYS A 14 2.89 -3.12 -19.04
N VAL A 15 3.13 -4.44 -19.10
CA VAL A 15 2.11 -5.44 -18.81
C VAL A 15 1.61 -5.33 -17.36
N TYR A 16 2.52 -5.15 -16.39
CA TYR A 16 2.13 -4.95 -14.98
C TYR A 16 1.28 -3.69 -14.79
N VAL A 17 1.72 -2.57 -15.37
CA VAL A 17 1.02 -1.29 -15.25
C VAL A 17 -0.34 -1.33 -15.97
N GLU A 18 -0.41 -1.95 -17.15
CA GLU A 18 -1.65 -2.10 -17.91
C GLU A 18 -2.67 -2.94 -17.14
N GLN A 19 -2.29 -4.12 -16.62
CA GLN A 19 -3.19 -4.95 -15.82
C GLN A 19 -3.62 -4.26 -14.51
N PHE A 20 -2.72 -3.53 -13.86
CA PHE A 20 -3.06 -2.74 -12.68
C PHE A 20 -4.10 -1.67 -13.00
N LEU A 21 -3.95 -0.96 -14.13
CA LEU A 21 -4.91 0.06 -14.56
C LEU A 21 -6.26 -0.56 -14.93
N GLU A 22 -6.27 -1.69 -15.66
CA GLU A 22 -7.49 -2.46 -15.95
C GLU A 22 -8.21 -2.89 -14.68
N TYR A 23 -7.47 -3.29 -13.63
CA TYR A 23 -8.05 -3.62 -12.33
C TYR A 23 -8.59 -2.38 -11.59
N CYS A 24 -7.96 -1.22 -11.76
CA CYS A 24 -8.44 0.04 -11.19
C CYS A 24 -9.77 0.48 -11.81
N GLU A 25 -9.95 0.34 -13.13
CA GLU A 25 -11.11 0.88 -13.86
C GLU A 25 -12.48 0.62 -13.18
N PRO A 26 -12.86 -0.62 -12.84
CA PRO A 26 -14.15 -0.87 -12.18
C PRO A 26 -14.22 -0.28 -10.77
N ILE A 27 -13.09 -0.19 -10.04
CA ILE A 27 -13.03 0.42 -8.71
C ILE A 27 -13.27 1.92 -8.82
N LEU A 28 -12.58 2.59 -9.73
CA LEU A 28 -12.69 4.05 -9.89
C LEU A 28 -14.04 4.47 -10.48
N ALA A 29 -14.75 3.55 -11.14
CA ALA A 29 -16.10 3.78 -11.63
C ALA A 29 -17.18 3.65 -10.53
N ASP A 30 -16.88 3.00 -9.40
CA ASP A 30 -17.80 2.85 -8.28
C ASP A 30 -17.92 4.18 -7.50
N PRO A 31 -19.14 4.76 -7.38
CA PRO A 31 -19.34 6.00 -6.63
C PRO A 31 -19.06 5.87 -5.12
N GLU A 32 -19.05 4.65 -4.57
CA GLU A 32 -18.72 4.38 -3.17
C GLU A 32 -17.20 4.26 -2.94
N THR A 33 -16.39 4.34 -3.99
CA THR A 33 -14.94 4.33 -3.85
C THR A 33 -14.47 5.58 -3.11
N PRO A 34 -13.62 5.43 -2.06
CA PRO A 34 -13.13 6.57 -1.30
C PRO A 34 -12.42 7.61 -2.18
N PRO A 35 -12.34 8.88 -1.74
CA PRO A 35 -11.56 9.90 -2.43
C PRO A 35 -10.15 9.39 -2.76
N HIS A 36 -9.76 9.51 -4.01
CA HIS A 36 -8.53 8.91 -4.52
C HIS A 36 -7.85 9.78 -5.58
N ILE A 37 -6.59 9.47 -5.83
CA ILE A 37 -5.75 10.13 -6.84
C ILE A 37 -5.03 9.04 -7.63
N LEU A 38 -5.34 8.92 -8.92
CA LEU A 38 -4.59 8.07 -9.84
C LEU A 38 -3.54 8.90 -10.58
N LYS A 39 -2.27 8.51 -10.48
CA LYS A 39 -1.15 9.10 -11.22
C LYS A 39 -0.56 8.02 -12.13
N VAL A 40 -0.36 8.35 -13.41
CA VAL A 40 0.25 7.44 -14.40
C VAL A 40 1.41 8.16 -15.06
N SER A 41 2.56 7.50 -15.20
CA SER A 41 3.70 8.08 -15.92
C SER A 41 3.37 8.24 -17.41
N GLU A 42 3.95 9.26 -18.06
CA GLU A 42 3.72 9.53 -19.49
C GLU A 42 4.06 8.33 -20.39
N ASP A 43 5.08 7.56 -20.02
CA ASP A 43 5.53 6.39 -20.77
C ASP A 43 4.84 5.07 -20.36
N LYS A 44 3.88 5.16 -19.42
CA LYS A 44 3.13 4.03 -18.84
C LYS A 44 4.03 2.95 -18.25
N THR A 45 5.12 3.35 -17.61
CA THR A 45 6.01 2.44 -16.89
C THR A 45 5.82 2.47 -15.38
N SER A 46 5.01 3.40 -14.87
CA SER A 46 4.49 3.34 -13.51
C SER A 46 3.08 3.91 -13.40
N ALA A 47 2.33 3.39 -12.45
CA ALA A 47 1.06 3.93 -12.01
C ALA A 47 0.97 3.88 -10.48
N ARG A 48 0.30 4.85 -9.89
CA ARG A 48 0.06 4.93 -8.45
C ARG A 48 -1.37 5.35 -8.18
N LEU A 49 -2.11 4.50 -7.50
CA LEU A 49 -3.42 4.83 -6.92
C LEU A 49 -3.22 5.18 -5.46
N GLU A 50 -3.65 6.37 -5.05
CA GLU A 50 -3.46 6.89 -3.70
C GLU A 50 -4.80 7.28 -3.07
N PHE A 51 -5.02 6.83 -1.85
CA PHE A 51 -6.16 7.18 -1.00
C PHE A 51 -5.64 8.05 0.14
N PRO A 52 -5.90 9.36 0.11
CA PRO A 52 -5.53 10.27 1.20
C PRO A 52 -6.23 9.88 2.52
N PRO A 53 -5.66 10.29 3.68
CA PRO A 53 -6.31 10.06 4.97
C PRO A 53 -7.65 10.79 5.02
N GLN A 54 -8.65 10.15 5.65
CA GLN A 54 -9.97 10.75 5.85
C GLN A 54 -9.94 11.91 6.84
N ASP A 55 -9.09 11.81 7.87
CA ASP A 55 -8.96 12.77 8.96
C ASP A 55 -7.57 12.69 9.59
N ALA A 56 -7.37 13.37 10.73
CA ALA A 56 -6.09 13.41 11.44
C ALA A 56 -5.71 12.09 12.13
N GLU A 57 -6.65 11.17 12.34
CA GLU A 57 -6.41 9.82 12.85
C GLU A 57 -6.13 8.80 11.74
N GLY A 58 -6.45 9.14 10.50
CA GLY A 58 -6.19 8.31 9.32
C GLY A 58 -4.73 8.35 8.84
N PHE A 59 -4.45 7.58 7.80
CA PHE A 59 -3.17 7.57 7.10
C PHE A 59 -3.38 7.32 5.61
N THR A 60 -2.44 7.81 4.79
CA THR A 60 -2.45 7.54 3.35
C THR A 60 -2.24 6.06 3.09
N VAL A 61 -3.05 5.49 2.20
CA VAL A 61 -2.81 4.18 1.59
C VAL A 61 -2.55 4.38 0.11
N ALA A 62 -1.52 3.75 -0.45
CA ALA A 62 -1.26 3.83 -1.88
C ALA A 62 -0.79 2.52 -2.44
N ILE A 63 -1.20 2.21 -3.67
CA ILE A 63 -0.76 1.05 -4.44
C ILE A 63 0.02 1.57 -5.63
N THR A 64 1.27 1.14 -5.77
CA THR A 64 2.17 1.49 -6.87
C THR A 64 2.42 0.26 -7.71
N ALA A 65 2.26 0.37 -9.02
CA ALA A 65 2.71 -0.60 -10.00
C ALA A 65 3.86 -0.01 -10.80
N ASP A 66 5.00 -0.69 -10.83
CA ASP A 66 6.15 -0.30 -11.66
C ASP A 66 6.97 -1.51 -12.13
N LEU A 67 8.22 -1.28 -12.53
CA LEU A 67 9.10 -2.34 -13.03
C LEU A 67 9.59 -3.34 -11.98
N TYR A 68 9.36 -3.03 -10.70
CA TYR A 68 9.71 -3.85 -9.54
C TYR A 68 8.47 -4.55 -8.94
N GLY A 69 7.31 -4.50 -9.63
CA GLY A 69 6.09 -5.18 -9.21
C GLY A 69 5.06 -4.25 -8.60
N ILE A 70 4.24 -4.80 -7.69
CA ILE A 70 3.20 -4.08 -6.98
C ILE A 70 3.65 -3.81 -5.54
N VAL A 71 3.56 -2.56 -5.10
CA VAL A 71 3.91 -2.15 -3.74
C VAL A 71 2.74 -1.40 -3.11
N VAL A 72 2.28 -1.87 -1.95
CA VAL A 72 1.34 -1.12 -1.12
C VAL A 72 2.14 -0.31 -0.10
N HIS A 73 1.78 0.95 0.09
CA HIS A 73 2.37 1.85 1.07
C HIS A 73 1.30 2.29 2.07
N ALA A 74 1.63 2.28 3.37
CA ALA A 74 0.81 2.86 4.42
C ALA A 74 1.58 3.89 5.27
N GLY A 75 1.00 5.08 5.41
CA GLY A 75 1.61 6.16 6.20
C GLY A 75 2.95 6.62 5.64
N GLU A 76 3.92 6.93 6.51
CA GLU A 76 5.21 7.50 6.09
C GLU A 76 6.27 6.44 5.71
N LEU A 77 6.23 5.25 6.32
CA LEU A 77 7.34 4.29 6.24
C LEU A 77 6.94 2.87 5.80
N GLU A 78 5.71 2.43 6.09
CA GLU A 78 5.32 1.05 5.83
C GLU A 78 5.13 0.83 4.32
N HIS A 79 5.70 -0.27 3.85
CA HIS A 79 5.55 -0.73 2.47
C HIS A 79 5.63 -2.25 2.40
N VAL A 80 4.77 -2.83 1.56
CA VAL A 80 4.66 -4.27 1.36
C VAL A 80 4.74 -4.56 -0.14
N HIS A 81 5.68 -5.43 -0.51
CA HIS A 81 5.88 -5.86 -1.89
C HIS A 81 5.02 -7.10 -2.17
N PHE A 82 4.24 -7.04 -3.24
CA PHE A 82 3.50 -8.16 -3.81
C PHE A 82 4.22 -8.53 -5.11
N GLU A 83 5.15 -9.47 -5.00
CA GLU A 83 5.95 -9.99 -6.11
C GLU A 83 6.23 -11.48 -5.87
N GLU A 84 5.19 -12.32 -5.94
CA GLU A 84 5.31 -13.76 -5.67
C GLU A 84 5.40 -14.64 -6.94
N GLY A 85 5.61 -14.07 -8.13
CA GLY A 85 6.09 -14.83 -9.28
C GLY A 85 5.46 -14.45 -10.63
N LEU A 86 4.96 -15.45 -11.36
CA LEU A 86 4.45 -15.30 -12.73
C LEU A 86 2.95 -14.90 -12.79
N HIS A 87 2.33 -14.62 -11.64
CA HIS A 87 0.87 -14.46 -11.49
C HIS A 87 0.47 -13.01 -11.17
N ILE A 88 0.75 -12.10 -12.09
CA ILE A 88 0.50 -10.65 -12.00
C ILE A 88 -0.90 -10.31 -11.44
N THR A 89 -1.94 -10.97 -11.95
CA THR A 89 -3.32 -10.73 -11.53
C THR A 89 -3.53 -11.03 -10.05
N GLN A 90 -2.94 -12.11 -9.53
CA GLN A 90 -3.06 -12.49 -8.13
C GLN A 90 -2.31 -11.50 -7.23
N ASP A 91 -1.12 -11.03 -7.65
CA ASP A 91 -0.37 -10.00 -6.92
C ASP A 91 -1.17 -8.69 -6.82
N ILE A 92 -1.83 -8.28 -7.91
CA ILE A 92 -2.73 -7.12 -7.93
C ILE A 92 -3.91 -7.36 -6.99
N GLU A 93 -4.63 -8.48 -7.10
CA GLU A 93 -5.76 -8.80 -6.25
C GLU A 93 -5.41 -8.81 -4.77
N ASN A 94 -4.26 -9.38 -4.40
CA ASN A 94 -3.75 -9.42 -3.03
C ASN A 94 -3.39 -8.01 -2.53
N ALA A 95 -2.73 -7.20 -3.36
CA ALA A 95 -2.38 -5.82 -3.02
C ALA A 95 -3.62 -4.95 -2.79
N PHE A 96 -4.63 -5.04 -3.65
CA PHE A 96 -5.93 -4.39 -3.45
C PHE A 96 -6.69 -4.98 -2.25
N GLY A 97 -6.53 -6.29 -2.04
CA GLY A 97 -6.91 -7.03 -0.85
C GLY A 97 -6.51 -6.30 0.43
N TYR A 98 -5.20 -6.16 0.57
CA TYR A 98 -4.52 -5.53 1.69
C TYR A 98 -4.85 -4.03 1.81
N ALA A 99 -4.83 -3.29 0.70
CA ALA A 99 -5.17 -1.87 0.70
C ALA A 99 -6.58 -1.59 1.19
N ARG A 100 -7.57 -2.41 0.79
CA ARG A 100 -8.95 -2.29 1.30
C ARG A 100 -9.03 -2.56 2.80
N ASP A 101 -8.26 -3.51 3.31
CA ASP A 101 -8.26 -3.80 4.75
C ASP A 101 -7.63 -2.64 5.54
N LEU A 102 -6.54 -2.04 5.03
CA LEU A 102 -5.93 -0.81 5.55
C LEU A 102 -6.83 0.43 5.48
N LEU A 103 -7.78 0.48 4.55
CA LEU A 103 -8.78 1.55 4.43
C LEU A 103 -10.00 1.33 5.36
N SER A 104 -10.05 0.20 6.05
CA SER A 104 -11.15 -0.19 6.94
C SER A 104 -10.71 -0.24 8.41
N PRO A 105 -11.66 -0.27 9.37
CA PRO A 105 -11.35 -0.46 10.79
C PRO A 105 -10.76 -1.84 11.14
N LYS A 106 -10.60 -2.75 10.18
CA LYS A 106 -10.01 -4.08 10.39
C LYS A 106 -8.50 -4.02 10.61
N MET A 107 -7.85 -3.00 10.04
CA MET A 107 -6.43 -2.75 10.20
C MET A 107 -6.14 -1.36 10.76
N ARG A 108 -5.01 -1.24 11.45
CA ARG A 108 -4.49 0.03 11.96
C ARG A 108 -2.98 0.09 11.77
N LEU A 109 -2.44 1.30 11.78
CA LEU A 109 -1.01 1.57 11.65
C LEU A 109 -0.47 2.06 12.99
N LEU A 110 0.52 1.35 13.53
CA LEU A 110 1.29 1.79 14.69
C LEU A 110 2.61 2.40 14.20
N GLU A 111 2.78 3.69 14.42
CA GLU A 111 4.03 4.40 14.12
C GLU A 111 4.80 4.69 15.40
N ARG A 112 6.11 4.48 15.39
CA ARG A 112 7.02 4.95 16.43
C ARG A 112 7.90 6.05 15.87
N LEU A 113 8.02 7.14 16.63
CA LEU A 113 8.70 8.35 16.23
C LEU A 113 9.88 8.67 17.14
N ALA A 114 10.89 9.31 16.56
CA ALA A 114 12.08 9.80 17.22
C ALA A 114 12.27 11.27 16.87
N GLY A 115 11.95 12.18 17.80
CA GLY A 115 11.98 13.61 17.50
C GLY A 115 11.06 13.97 16.32
N SER A 116 9.80 13.53 16.39
CA SER A 116 8.73 13.72 15.39
C SER A 116 8.97 13.12 14.00
N LYS A 117 9.95 12.23 13.84
CA LYS A 117 10.16 11.46 12.60
C LYS A 117 9.88 9.98 12.81
N VAL A 118 9.07 9.37 11.95
CA VAL A 118 8.79 7.93 12.00
C VAL A 118 10.08 7.17 11.72
N TYR A 119 10.41 6.21 12.59
CA TYR A 119 11.57 5.32 12.41
C TYR A 119 11.16 3.85 12.40
N TRP A 120 9.91 3.55 12.75
CA TRP A 120 9.35 2.22 12.72
C TRP A 120 7.84 2.37 12.51
N SER A 121 7.28 1.54 11.65
CA SER A 121 5.84 1.48 11.39
C SER A 121 5.43 0.03 11.24
N GLY A 122 4.26 -0.33 11.75
CA GLY A 122 3.70 -1.67 11.61
C GLY A 122 2.21 -1.63 11.41
N SER A 123 1.72 -2.39 10.44
CA SER A 123 0.30 -2.64 10.23
C SER A 123 -0.13 -3.77 11.16
N GLU A 124 -1.26 -3.57 11.83
CA GLU A 124 -1.88 -4.56 12.68
C GLU A 124 -3.29 -4.87 12.17
N TYR A 125 -3.65 -6.15 12.12
CA TYR A 125 -5.03 -6.58 11.88
C TYR A 125 -5.69 -7.06 13.18
N PHE A 126 -7.01 -6.92 13.25
CA PHE A 126 -7.79 -7.44 14.36
C PHE A 126 -8.36 -8.83 14.02
N ASP A 127 -7.99 -9.86 14.80
CA ASP A 127 -8.45 -11.24 14.60
C ASP A 127 -9.81 -11.55 15.27
N GLY A 128 -10.52 -10.52 15.74
CA GLY A 128 -11.74 -10.64 16.55
C GLY A 128 -11.49 -10.66 18.07
N LYS A 129 -10.23 -10.82 18.51
CA LYS A 129 -9.87 -10.83 19.94
C LYS A 129 -8.71 -9.90 20.24
N VAL A 130 -7.66 -9.92 19.42
CA VAL A 130 -6.43 -9.19 19.62
C VAL A 130 -5.92 -8.58 18.32
N TRP A 131 -5.18 -7.49 18.46
CA TRP A 131 -4.42 -6.90 17.36
C TRP A 131 -3.13 -7.68 17.17
N ARG A 132 -2.84 -8.07 15.92
CA ARG A 132 -1.62 -8.78 15.54
C ARG A 132 -0.91 -8.04 14.42
N PHE A 133 0.41 -8.01 14.47
CA PHE A 133 1.19 -7.47 13.37
C PHE A 133 1.04 -8.35 12.14
N GLU A 134 0.73 -7.71 11.01
CA GLU A 134 0.80 -8.32 9.69
C GLU A 134 2.17 -8.02 9.08
N HIS A 135 2.49 -6.73 8.96
CA HIS A 135 3.76 -6.25 8.42
C HIS A 135 4.37 -5.17 9.31
N TRP A 136 5.69 -5.00 9.20
CA TRP A 136 6.38 -3.87 9.80
C TRP A 136 7.63 -3.51 9.02
N THR A 137 7.99 -2.24 9.10
CA THR A 137 9.18 -1.65 8.48
C THR A 137 9.89 -0.79 9.52
N GLY A 138 11.22 -0.88 9.58
CA GLY A 138 12.04 -0.07 10.48
C GLY A 138 13.22 0.56 9.74
N SER A 139 13.53 1.81 10.08
CA SER A 139 14.74 2.48 9.62
C SER A 139 15.95 2.02 10.42
N LEU A 140 17.02 1.64 9.72
CA LEU A 140 18.30 1.31 10.36
C LEU A 140 18.95 2.53 11.04
N PHE A 141 18.79 3.71 10.43
CA PHE A 141 19.31 4.97 10.94
C PHE A 141 18.17 5.90 11.32
N PHE A 142 18.18 6.35 12.57
CA PHE A 142 17.19 7.28 13.11
C PHE A 142 17.82 8.06 14.26
N ASN A 143 17.22 9.20 14.61
CA ASN A 143 17.71 10.02 15.71
C ASN A 143 17.51 9.31 17.05
N TYR A 144 18.51 8.54 17.49
CA TYR A 144 18.40 7.71 18.67
C TYR A 144 18.08 8.51 19.95
N PHE A 145 18.60 9.73 20.01
CA PHE A 145 18.45 10.65 21.14
C PHE A 145 17.18 11.50 21.09
N GLY A 146 16.40 11.41 20.01
CA GLY A 146 15.12 12.09 19.91
C GLY A 146 14.08 11.54 20.88
N LYS A 147 13.17 12.41 21.36
CA LYS A 147 12.04 11.98 22.19
C LYS A 147 11.25 10.88 21.48
N ARG A 148 10.94 9.81 22.23
CA ARG A 148 10.18 8.66 21.75
C ARG A 148 8.69 8.87 21.94
N THR A 149 7.93 8.72 20.86
CA THR A 149 6.46 8.72 20.89
C THR A 149 5.94 7.61 20.01
N SER A 150 4.70 7.19 20.26
CA SER A 150 3.99 6.23 19.43
C SER A 150 2.65 6.81 19.04
N HIS A 151 2.28 6.70 17.78
CA HIS A 151 0.97 7.10 17.27
C HIS A 151 0.25 5.88 16.72
N LEU A 152 -1.03 5.79 17.03
CA LEU A 152 -1.93 4.80 16.45
C LEU A 152 -2.83 5.52 15.46
N LYS A 153 -2.84 5.05 14.21
CA LYS A 153 -3.67 5.60 13.14
C LYS A 153 -4.58 4.52 12.57
N MET A 154 -5.79 4.87 12.16
CA MET A 154 -6.77 3.92 11.64
C MET A 154 -7.70 4.61 10.64
N ASN A 155 -7.83 4.04 9.46
CA ASN A 155 -8.79 4.53 8.46
C ASN A 155 -10.17 3.94 8.69
N ARG A 156 -11.20 4.67 8.24
CA ARG A 156 -12.62 4.27 8.32
C ARG A 156 -13.37 4.57 7.02
N GLN A 157 -12.62 4.62 5.91
CA GLN A 157 -13.12 4.98 4.59
C GLN A 157 -13.97 3.86 3.98
N LEU A 158 -13.69 2.61 4.35
CA LEU A 158 -14.44 1.45 3.92
C LEU A 158 -14.96 0.65 5.12
N PRO A 159 -16.11 -0.04 4.98
CA PRO A 159 -16.54 -1.00 5.99
C PRO A 159 -15.56 -2.18 6.06
N ALA A 160 -15.41 -2.76 7.25
CA ALA A 160 -14.67 -4.00 7.42
C ALA A 160 -15.31 -5.12 6.58
N ARG A 161 -14.49 -5.97 5.96
CA ARG A 161 -15.00 -7.17 5.28
C ARG A 161 -15.64 -8.10 6.31
N ILE A 162 -16.75 -8.72 5.92
CA ILE A 162 -17.29 -9.85 6.67
C ILE A 162 -16.40 -11.03 6.31
N ASP A 163 -15.58 -11.49 7.24
CA ASP A 163 -14.83 -12.73 7.03
C ASP A 163 -15.84 -13.88 6.90
N PRO A 164 -15.73 -14.75 5.88
CA PRO A 164 -16.56 -15.93 5.82
C PRO A 164 -16.31 -16.76 7.09
N LEU A 165 -17.38 -17.03 7.84
CA LEU A 165 -17.38 -17.87 9.03
C LEU A 165 -16.87 -19.29 8.74
#